data_AF-A0AAN1C5J4-F1
#
_entry.id   AF-A0AAN1C5J4-F1
#
_cell.length_a   1.000
_cell.length_b   1.000
_cell.length_c   1.000
_cell.angle_alpha   90.00
_cell.angle_beta   90.00
_cell.angle_gamma   90.00
#
_symmetry.space_group_name_H-M   'P 1'
#
loop_
_entity.id
_entity.type
_entity.pdbx_description
1 polymer ?
#
loop_
_entity_poly.entity_id
_entity_poly.type
_entity_poly.pdbx_seq_one_letter_code
_entity_poly.pdbx_strand_id
1 'polypeptide(L)'
;MKKYKIINWQKYHQNDLITLRDLAKDPIPILDQAILFAFGKDTAIYNFSIFSQLKHSIDFIARAGETFKYTETGSVGLLEDKQVIVLTSRGGIHKGQPSDLIIPYLTQFLSFIGINNIQFILTEGTALGEEYAQQSHAQAQKEIDLIINKEIMIK
;
A
#
# COMPACT_ATOMS: atom_id res chain seq x y z
N MET A 1 -17.95 -16.42 -16.96
CA MET A 1 -17.83 -15.06 -17.55
C MET A 1 -16.41 -14.67 -17.98
N LYS A 2 -15.36 -14.81 -17.15
CA LYS A 2 -13.96 -14.46 -17.51
C LYS A 2 -13.37 -15.24 -18.70
N LYS A 3 -13.55 -16.57 -18.73
CA LYS A 3 -13.11 -17.42 -19.87
C LYS A 3 -13.68 -16.97 -21.21
N TYR A 4 -14.95 -16.56 -21.25
CA TYR A 4 -15.62 -16.13 -22.48
C TYR A 4 -15.00 -14.86 -23.08
N LYS A 5 -14.60 -13.90 -22.24
CA LYS A 5 -13.94 -12.67 -22.71
C LYS A 5 -12.54 -12.93 -23.27
N ILE A 6 -11.79 -13.84 -22.65
CA ILE A 6 -10.43 -14.20 -23.08
C ILE A 6 -10.45 -14.95 -24.41
N ILE A 7 -11.35 -15.92 -24.55
CA ILE A 7 -11.54 -16.68 -25.79
C ILE A 7 -11.90 -15.73 -26.95
N ASN A 8 -12.79 -14.76 -26.72
CA ASN A 8 -13.15 -13.77 -27.73
C ASN A 8 -12.01 -12.81 -28.07
N TRP A 9 -11.14 -12.46 -27.12
CA TRP A 9 -10.02 -11.57 -27.36
C TRP A 9 -8.89 -12.26 -28.15
N GLN A 10 -8.55 -13.50 -27.80
CA GLN A 10 -7.56 -14.32 -28.51
C GLN A 10 -7.96 -14.59 -29.96
N LYS A 11 -9.27 -14.62 -30.26
CA LYS A 11 -9.78 -14.76 -31.62
C LYS A 11 -9.26 -13.66 -32.56
N TYR A 12 -9.05 -12.45 -32.05
CA TYR A 12 -8.59 -11.29 -32.81
C TYR A 12 -7.12 -10.91 -32.54
N HIS A 13 -6.48 -11.52 -31.53
CA HIS A 13 -5.12 -11.18 -31.06
C HIS A 13 -4.33 -12.49 -30.81
N GLN A 14 -4.15 -13.28 -31.87
CA GLN A 14 -3.65 -14.66 -31.76
C GLN A 14 -2.21 -14.79 -31.28
N ASN A 15 -1.39 -13.75 -31.43
CA ASN A 15 0.02 -13.75 -31.06
C ASN A 15 0.27 -13.23 -29.63
N ASP A 16 -0.77 -12.78 -28.95
CA ASP A 16 -0.62 -12.18 -27.63
C ASP A 16 -0.56 -13.28 -26.55
N LEU A 17 0.50 -13.23 -25.73
CA LEU A 17 0.68 -14.15 -24.62
C LEU A 17 -0.24 -13.73 -23.46
N ILE A 18 -1.28 -14.51 -23.18
CA ILE A 18 -2.16 -14.28 -22.02
C ILE A 18 -1.85 -15.28 -20.92
N THR A 19 -1.35 -14.77 -19.79
CA THR A 19 -1.19 -15.57 -18.58
C THR A 19 -2.43 -15.41 -17.70
N LEU A 20 -3.22 -16.48 -17.56
CA LEU A 20 -4.31 -16.51 -16.59
C LEU A 20 -3.77 -16.99 -15.24
N ARG A 21 -3.59 -16.05 -14.30
CA ARG A 21 -3.14 -16.36 -12.94
C ARG A 21 -4.33 -16.42 -11.99
N ASP A 22 -4.42 -17.52 -11.24
CA ASP A 22 -5.32 -17.61 -10.10
C ASP A 22 -4.62 -16.99 -8.89
N LEU A 23 -4.92 -15.73 -8.60
CA LEU A 23 -4.27 -14.99 -7.52
C LEU A 23 -4.53 -15.58 -6.13
N ALA A 24 -5.52 -16.47 -5.98
CA ALA A 24 -5.76 -17.20 -4.73
C ALA A 24 -4.82 -18.39 -4.56
N LYS A 25 -4.39 -18.98 -5.67
CA LYS A 25 -3.56 -20.20 -5.69
C LYS A 25 -2.08 -19.91 -5.96
N ASP A 26 -1.81 -18.83 -6.68
CA ASP A 26 -0.48 -18.38 -7.12
C ASP A 26 -0.42 -16.84 -6.99
N PRO A 27 -0.38 -16.32 -5.74
CA PRO A 27 -0.24 -14.89 -5.49
C PRO A 27 1.04 -14.37 -6.17
N ILE A 28 1.05 -13.09 -6.53
CA ILE A 28 2.26 -12.49 -7.13
C ILE A 28 3.39 -12.61 -6.09
N PRO A 29 4.62 -13.00 -6.48
CA PRO A 29 5.77 -13.19 -5.56
C PRO A 29 6.14 -11.99 -4.67
N ILE A 30 5.47 -10.85 -4.87
CA ILE A 30 5.49 -9.65 -4.02
C ILE A 30 4.84 -9.90 -2.62
N LEU A 31 4.27 -11.07 -2.34
CA LEU A 31 3.62 -11.36 -1.06
C LEU A 31 4.45 -12.19 -0.06
N ASP A 32 5.63 -12.68 -0.44
CA ASP A 32 6.32 -13.73 0.34
C ASP A 32 7.61 -13.27 1.06
N GLN A 33 7.95 -11.99 0.98
CA GLN A 33 9.00 -11.39 1.82
C GLN A 33 8.43 -10.15 2.50
N ALA A 34 8.97 -9.75 3.65
CA ALA A 34 8.58 -8.52 4.33
C ALA A 34 8.71 -7.34 3.37
N ILE A 35 7.62 -7.00 2.67
CA ILE A 35 7.63 -5.92 1.71
C ILE A 35 7.39 -4.65 2.49
N LEU A 36 8.51 -4.00 2.77
CA LEU A 36 8.63 -2.55 2.80
C LEU A 36 7.95 -2.01 1.52
N PHE A 37 6.65 -1.75 1.57
CA PHE A 37 5.94 -1.03 0.50
C PHE A 37 6.35 0.44 0.61
N ALA A 38 7.57 0.70 0.15
CA ALA A 38 7.99 2.02 -0.28
C ALA A 38 7.16 2.38 -1.51
N PHE A 39 5.99 2.90 -1.24
CA PHE A 39 5.25 3.80 -2.10
C PHE A 39 6.23 4.73 -2.85
N GLY A 40 6.52 4.39 -4.10
CA GLY A 40 7.46 5.10 -4.98
C GLY A 40 6.91 6.43 -5.47
N LYS A 41 7.59 7.02 -6.46
CA LYS A 41 7.29 8.32 -7.12
C LYS A 41 5.80 8.66 -7.35
N ASP A 42 4.93 7.65 -7.53
CA ASP A 42 3.50 7.81 -7.81
C ASP A 42 2.61 7.86 -6.56
N THR A 43 3.19 7.98 -5.37
CA THR A 43 2.44 8.03 -4.10
C THR A 43 2.14 9.40 -3.58
N ALA A 44 2.09 10.32 -4.53
CA ALA A 44 1.42 11.58 -4.36
C ALA A 44 -0.03 11.34 -3.98
N ILE A 45 -0.50 12.09 -2.99
CA ILE A 45 -1.93 12.29 -2.80
C ILE A 45 -2.48 12.94 -4.05
N TYR A 46 -3.45 12.27 -4.68
CA TYR A 46 -4.25 12.86 -5.74
C TYR A 46 -5.63 13.14 -5.18
N ASN A 47 -6.05 14.40 -5.19
CA ASN A 47 -7.40 14.83 -4.78
C ASN A 47 -7.81 14.31 -3.38
N PHE A 48 -6.93 14.48 -2.39
CA PHE A 48 -7.15 14.08 -0.98
C PHE A 48 -7.32 12.58 -0.72
N SER A 49 -7.03 11.72 -1.69
CA SER A 49 -7.17 10.27 -1.54
C SER A 49 -5.94 9.51 -2.03
N ILE A 50 -5.95 8.20 -1.79
CA ILE A 50 -5.00 7.28 -2.39
C ILE A 50 -5.25 7.16 -3.89
N PHE A 51 -4.18 6.88 -4.66
CA PHE A 51 -4.31 6.66 -6.09
C PHE A 51 -5.13 5.38 -6.39
N SER A 52 -5.83 5.38 -7.53
CA SER A 52 -6.83 4.35 -7.84
C SER A 52 -6.24 2.94 -7.95
N GLN A 53 -5.00 2.80 -8.42
CA GLN A 53 -4.32 1.51 -8.49
C GLN A 53 -3.98 0.96 -7.10
N LEU A 54 -3.70 1.82 -6.10
CA LEU A 54 -3.55 1.36 -4.71
C LEU A 54 -4.87 0.86 -4.17
N LYS A 55 -5.96 1.61 -4.41
CA LYS A 55 -7.29 1.18 -3.99
C LYS A 55 -7.66 -0.17 -4.61
N HIS A 56 -7.33 -0.36 -5.89
CA HIS A 56 -7.49 -1.62 -6.58
C HIS A 56 -6.72 -2.76 -5.88
N SER A 57 -5.43 -2.57 -5.59
CA SER A 57 -4.63 -3.58 -4.87
C SER A 57 -5.19 -3.90 -3.49
N ILE A 58 -5.61 -2.88 -2.74
CA ILE A 58 -6.27 -3.04 -1.44
C ILE A 58 -7.52 -3.92 -1.54
N ASP A 59 -8.35 -3.71 -2.57
CA ASP A 59 -9.56 -4.51 -2.80
C ASP A 59 -9.27 -5.97 -3.12
N PHE A 60 -8.12 -6.26 -3.74
CA PHE A 60 -7.68 -7.65 -3.97
C PHE A 60 -7.06 -8.31 -2.74
N ILE A 61 -6.45 -7.52 -1.86
CA ILE A 61 -5.83 -8.02 -0.62
C ILE A 61 -6.90 -8.38 0.41
N ALA A 62 -7.95 -7.56 0.58
CA ALA A 62 -9.04 -7.85 1.53
C ALA A 62 -9.90 -9.04 1.07
N ARG A 63 -9.59 -10.24 1.56
CA ARG A 63 -10.30 -11.48 1.21
C ARG A 63 -10.67 -12.25 2.48
N ALA A 64 -11.96 -12.51 2.62
CA ALA A 64 -12.48 -13.33 3.71
C ALA A 64 -11.91 -14.75 3.65
N GLY A 65 -11.43 -15.26 4.79
CA GLY A 65 -10.74 -16.54 4.92
C GLY A 65 -9.24 -16.50 4.62
N GLU A 66 -8.71 -15.39 4.09
CA GLU A 66 -7.32 -15.28 3.65
C GLU A 66 -6.56 -14.21 4.47
N THR A 67 -7.05 -12.96 4.45
CA THR A 67 -6.42 -11.82 5.15
C THR A 67 -7.27 -11.29 6.30
N PHE A 68 -8.55 -11.65 6.34
CA PHE A 68 -9.43 -11.48 7.49
C PHE A 68 -10.44 -12.62 7.54
N LYS A 69 -11.10 -12.82 8.68
CA LYS A 69 -12.25 -13.74 8.81
C LYS A 69 -13.35 -13.14 9.68
N TYR A 70 -14.56 -13.65 9.55
CA TYR A 70 -15.67 -13.30 10.44
C TYR A 70 -15.68 -14.20 11.68
N THR A 71 -16.02 -13.60 12.82
CA THR A 71 -16.29 -14.26 14.10
C THR A 71 -17.65 -13.79 14.61
N GLU A 72 -18.11 -14.36 15.74
CA GLU A 72 -19.35 -13.93 16.40
C GLU A 72 -19.32 -12.46 16.86
N THR A 73 -18.13 -11.89 17.06
CA THR A 73 -17.94 -10.51 17.56
C THR A 73 -17.52 -9.51 16.47
N GLY A 74 -17.35 -9.96 15.23
CA GLY A 74 -16.98 -9.09 14.10
C GLY A 74 -15.90 -9.69 13.21
N SER A 75 -15.28 -8.86 12.37
CA SER A 75 -14.14 -9.29 11.56
C SER A 75 -12.85 -9.25 12.38
N VAL A 76 -11.99 -10.25 12.21
CA VAL A 76 -10.62 -10.26 12.73
C VAL A 76 -9.62 -10.43 11.58
N GLY A 77 -8.53 -9.68 11.64
CA GLY A 77 -7.42 -9.80 10.69
C GLY A 77 -6.64 -11.09 10.86
N LEU A 78 -5.90 -11.49 9.83
CA LEU A 78 -5.10 -12.73 9.82
C LEU A 78 -3.60 -12.49 9.59
N LEU A 79 -3.20 -11.25 9.28
CA LEU A 79 -1.80 -10.88 9.01
C LEU A 79 -1.11 -10.32 10.26
N GLU A 80 -1.05 -11.14 11.32
CA GLU A 80 -0.40 -10.80 12.59
C GLU A 80 1.14 -10.75 12.44
N ASP A 81 1.81 -10.10 13.39
CA ASP A 81 3.27 -9.97 13.48
C ASP A 81 3.95 -9.38 12.23
N LYS A 82 3.22 -8.55 11.48
CA LYS A 82 3.77 -7.79 10.35
C LYS A 82 4.01 -6.34 10.74
N GLN A 83 5.15 -5.82 10.31
CA GLN A 83 5.44 -4.39 10.27
C GLN A 83 5.24 -3.87 8.85
N VAL A 84 4.57 -2.74 8.72
CA VAL A 84 4.41 -2.03 7.45
C VAL A 84 4.91 -0.60 7.61
N ILE A 85 5.70 -0.16 6.62
CA ILE A 85 6.15 1.22 6.52
C ILE A 85 5.49 1.82 5.29
N VAL A 86 4.74 2.89 5.51
CA VAL A 86 4.03 3.66 4.49
C VAL A 86 4.84 4.91 4.20
N LEU A 87 5.42 4.99 3.01
CA LEU A 87 5.96 6.24 2.48
C LEU A 87 4.85 6.99 1.75
N THR A 88 4.68 8.30 1.92
CA THR A 88 3.74 9.04 1.04
C THR A 88 4.15 10.49 0.91
N SER A 89 3.86 11.08 -0.25
CA SER A 89 4.23 12.45 -0.59
C SER A 89 3.00 13.32 -0.83
N ARG A 90 3.07 14.60 -0.46
CA ARG A 90 1.96 15.54 -0.54
C ARG A 90 2.46 16.91 -0.97
N GLY A 91 1.73 17.53 -1.91
CA GLY A 91 2.01 18.90 -2.31
C GLY A 91 1.80 19.92 -1.19
N GLY A 92 0.74 19.75 -0.40
CA GLY A 92 0.42 20.57 0.77
C GLY A 92 0.83 19.92 2.11
N ILE A 93 0.53 20.61 3.20
CA ILE A 93 0.69 20.13 4.58
C ILE A 93 -0.68 19.68 5.09
N HIS A 94 -0.80 18.40 5.41
CA HIS A 94 -2.07 17.77 5.78
C HIS A 94 -1.98 16.98 7.09
N LYS A 95 -0.81 16.48 7.50
CA LYS A 95 -0.67 15.67 8.72
C LYS A 95 -1.32 16.35 9.92
N GLY A 96 -2.23 15.64 10.58
CA GLY A 96 -2.97 16.15 11.75
C GLY A 96 -4.07 17.16 11.42
N GLN A 97 -4.33 17.44 10.14
CA GLN A 97 -5.43 18.28 9.68
C GLN A 97 -6.63 17.43 9.24
N PRO A 98 -7.86 17.98 9.23
CA PRO A 98 -9.05 17.28 8.71
C PRO A 98 -8.94 16.85 7.24
N SER A 99 -8.02 17.45 6.48
CA SER A 99 -7.74 17.11 5.09
C SER A 99 -6.84 15.88 4.93
N ASP A 100 -6.31 15.30 6.02
CA ASP A 100 -5.59 14.02 6.00
C ASP A 100 -6.55 12.85 6.07
N LEU A 101 -7.01 12.41 4.90
CA LEU A 101 -7.86 11.22 4.79
C LEU A 101 -7.05 9.93 4.62
N ILE A 102 -5.75 10.03 4.35
CA ILE A 102 -4.93 8.87 3.96
C ILE A 102 -4.42 8.11 5.17
N ILE A 103 -3.84 8.81 6.17
CA ILE A 103 -3.34 8.12 7.37
C ILE A 103 -4.46 7.35 8.07
N PRO A 104 -5.66 7.94 8.30
CA PRO A 104 -6.77 7.20 8.89
C PRO A 104 -7.24 6.02 8.02
N TYR A 105 -7.38 6.21 6.71
CA TYR A 105 -7.82 5.16 5.80
C TYR A 105 -6.87 3.96 5.76
N LEU A 106 -5.56 4.21 5.60
CA LEU A 106 -4.57 3.14 5.53
C LEU A 106 -4.40 2.45 6.88
N THR A 107 -4.43 3.20 7.98
CA THR A 107 -4.44 2.62 9.33
C THR A 107 -5.64 1.68 9.51
N GLN A 108 -6.85 2.15 9.19
CA GLN A 108 -8.06 1.36 9.30
C GLN A 108 -7.97 0.06 8.47
N PHE A 109 -7.53 0.16 7.22
CA PHE A 109 -7.42 -1.00 6.33
C PHE A 109 -6.37 -2.01 6.81
N LEU A 110 -5.17 -1.54 7.16
CA LEU A 110 -4.07 -2.40 7.60
C LEU A 110 -4.42 -3.08 8.92
N SER A 111 -4.98 -2.36 9.88
CA SER A 111 -5.47 -2.94 11.14
C SER A 111 -6.61 -3.94 10.91
N PHE A 112 -7.52 -3.67 9.95
CA PHE A 112 -8.60 -4.59 9.60
C PHE A 112 -8.08 -5.96 9.12
N ILE A 113 -6.98 -6.00 8.38
CA ILE A 113 -6.34 -7.25 7.95
C ILE A 113 -5.32 -7.81 8.96
N GLY A 114 -5.15 -7.16 10.13
CA GLY A 114 -4.35 -7.67 11.25
C GLY A 114 -2.99 -6.99 11.45
N ILE A 115 -2.63 -6.03 10.59
CA ILE A 115 -1.35 -5.32 10.64
C ILE A 115 -1.51 -4.08 11.52
N ASN A 116 -0.94 -4.11 12.72
CA ASN A 116 -1.05 -3.01 13.69
C ASN A 116 0.26 -2.24 13.90
N ASN A 117 1.41 -2.80 13.51
CA ASN A 117 2.69 -2.10 13.55
C ASN A 117 2.88 -1.33 12.23
N ILE A 118 2.33 -0.11 12.18
CA ILE A 118 2.32 0.73 10.99
C ILE A 118 3.13 2.00 11.26
N GLN A 119 4.13 2.27 10.43
CA GLN A 119 4.90 3.51 10.49
C GLN A 119 4.66 4.33 9.22
N PHE A 120 4.35 5.61 9.37
CA PHE A 120 4.20 6.54 8.26
C PHE A 120 5.41 7.45 8.19
N ILE A 121 6.03 7.54 7.01
CA ILE A 121 7.07 8.51 6.69
C ILE A 121 6.52 9.39 5.58
N LEU A 122 6.50 10.69 5.83
CA LEU A 122 5.79 11.64 4.99
C LEU A 122 6.77 12.62 4.37
N THR A 123 6.52 12.96 3.11
CA THR A 123 7.03 14.20 2.52
C THR A 123 5.84 15.13 2.27
N GLU A 124 5.83 16.31 2.88
CA GLU A 124 4.75 17.29 2.80
C GLU A 124 5.28 18.64 2.35
N GLY A 125 4.41 19.47 1.76
CA GLY A 125 4.80 20.79 1.29
C GLY A 125 5.65 20.76 0.02
N THR A 126 5.66 19.66 -0.74
CA THR A 126 6.49 19.54 -1.95
C THR A 126 6.11 20.51 -3.07
N ALA A 127 4.91 21.10 -3.00
CA ALA A 127 4.43 22.13 -3.93
C ALA A 127 4.58 23.56 -3.37
N LEU A 128 5.13 23.75 -2.16
CA LEU A 128 5.28 25.06 -1.52
C LEU A 128 6.60 25.76 -1.90
N GLY A 129 7.50 25.07 -2.60
CA GLY A 129 8.79 25.59 -3.05
C GLY A 129 9.92 24.58 -2.90
N GLU A 130 11.04 24.84 -3.57
CA GLU A 130 12.18 23.91 -3.59
C GLU A 130 12.78 23.70 -2.19
N GLU A 131 12.89 24.75 -1.39
CA GLU A 131 13.39 24.67 -0.02
C GLU A 131 12.53 23.75 0.85
N TYR A 132 11.20 23.91 0.82
CA TYR A 132 10.26 23.05 1.53
C TYR A 132 10.37 21.60 1.08
N ALA A 133 10.45 21.36 -0.24
CA ALA A 133 10.63 20.02 -0.78
C ALA A 133 11.94 19.37 -0.29
N GLN A 134 13.06 20.08 -0.37
CA GLN A 134 14.37 19.58 0.08
C GLN A 134 14.38 19.28 1.58
N GLN A 135 13.85 20.17 2.41
CA GLN A 135 13.74 19.95 3.86
C GLN A 135 12.88 18.72 4.18
N SER A 136 11.75 18.58 3.48
CA SER A 136 10.84 17.45 3.68
C SER A 136 11.47 16.12 3.27
N HIS A 137 12.16 16.08 2.13
CA HIS A 137 12.91 14.90 1.69
C HIS A 137 14.04 14.53 2.66
N ALA A 138 14.79 15.52 3.16
CA ALA A 138 15.85 15.29 4.13
C ALA A 138 15.32 14.72 5.45
N GLN A 139 14.16 15.19 5.91
CA GLN A 139 13.51 14.66 7.10
C GLN A 139 13.03 13.22 6.90
N ALA A 140 12.38 12.93 5.77
CA ALA A 140 11.96 11.58 5.43
C ALA A 140 13.14 10.61 5.34
N GLN A 141 14.27 11.03 4.76
CA GLN A 141 15.49 10.22 4.69
C GLN A 141 16.02 9.88 6.09
N LYS A 142 16.06 10.85 7.01
CA LYS A 142 16.48 10.59 8.40
C LYS A 142 15.58 9.56 9.09
N GLU A 143 14.27 9.64 8.88
CA GLU A 143 13.33 8.67 9.42
C GLU A 143 13.56 7.26 8.85
N ILE A 144 13.80 7.16 7.53
CA ILE A 144 14.15 5.89 6.88
C ILE A 144 15.44 5.31 7.47
N ASP A 145 16.50 6.12 7.59
CA ASP A 145 17.80 5.68 8.12
C ASP A 145 17.68 5.17 9.56
N LEU A 146 16.88 5.83 10.39
CA LEU A 146 16.61 5.40 11.77
C LEU A 146 15.95 4.02 11.83
N ILE A 147 15.02 3.74 10.92
CA ILE A 147 14.32 2.45 10.87
C ILE A 147 15.26 1.34 10.40
N ILE A 148 16.00 1.59 9.31
CA ILE A 148 16.97 0.62 8.77
C ILE A 148 18.01 0.27 9.84
N ASN A 149 18.56 1.27 10.52
CA ASN A 149 19.56 1.03 11.57
C ASN A 149 18.98 0.27 12.76
N LYS A 150 17.72 0.54 13.14
CA LYS A 150 17.03 -0.21 14.19
C LYS A 150 16.85 -1.68 13.82
N GLU A 151 16.46 -1.98 12.57
CA GLU A 151 16.31 -3.37 12.11
C GLU A 151 17.63 -4.12 12.01
N ILE A 152 18.73 -3.44 11.64
CA ILE A 152 20.07 -4.03 11.64
C ILE A 152 20.54 -4.37 13.06
N MET A 153 20.25 -3.54 14.07
CA MET A 153 20.67 -3.81 15.45
C MET A 153 19.87 -4.91 16.18
N ILE A 154 18.74 -5.34 15.63
CA ILE A 154 17.89 -6.40 16.21
C ILE A 154 18.19 -7.77 15.60
N LYS A 155 18.96 -7.82 14.49
CA LYS A 155 19.47 -9.05 13.87
C LYS A 155 20.87 -9.38 14.37
#